data_AF-X0VBW0-F1
#
_entry.id   AF-X0VBW0-F1
#
_cell.length_a   1.000
_cell.length_b   1.000
_cell.length_c   1.000
_cell.angle_alpha   90.00
_cell.angle_beta   90.00
_cell.angle_gamma   90.00
#
_symmetry.space_group_name_H-M   'P 1'
#
loop_
_entity.id
_entity.type
_entity.pdbx_description
1 polymer ?
#
loop_
_entity_poly.entity_id
_entity_poly.type
_entity_poly.pdbx_seq_one_letter_code
_entity_poly.pdbx_strand_id
1 'polypeptide(L)'
;IEKLQLTVEDIAQIRKRRTDMPVFLLSIGIRLAKYGSLYVLLFALLQVHGYTLGSLSIWKTILGITGAEMTGYLPIKGLGGFGTWESGWALTLILLGFESRIAVISSGIHLVTNLFEYILGLLSILFLALPFSKK
;
A
#
# COMPACT_ATOMS: atom_id res chain seq x y z
N ILE A 1 15.72 17.37 -13.08
CA ILE A 1 16.17 16.85 -14.40
C ILE A 1 17.08 15.64 -14.21
N GLU A 2 18.10 15.73 -13.37
CA GLU A 2 19.00 14.61 -13.02
C GLU A 2 18.29 13.29 -12.63
N LYS A 3 17.33 13.30 -11.69
CA LYS A 3 16.58 12.08 -11.33
C LYS A 3 15.80 11.45 -12.49
N LEU A 4 15.33 12.26 -13.44
CA LEU A 4 14.63 11.75 -14.62
C LEU A 4 15.63 11.05 -15.55
N GLN A 5 16.84 11.59 -15.71
CA GLN A 5 17.91 10.96 -16.48
C GLN A 5 18.33 9.62 -15.86
N LEU A 6 18.53 9.57 -14.54
CA LEU A 6 18.82 8.31 -13.83
C LEU A 6 17.72 7.26 -14.04
N THR A 7 16.44 7.68 -13.97
CA THR A 7 15.30 6.77 -14.24
C THR A 7 15.33 6.22 -15.67
N VAL A 8 15.69 7.04 -16.65
CA VAL A 8 15.82 6.62 -18.06
C VAL A 8 16.97 5.61 -18.23
N GLU A 9 18.10 5.87 -17.58
CA GLU A 9 19.26 4.96 -17.60
C GLU A 9 18.92 3.60 -16.97
N ASP A 10 18.25 3.57 -15.82
CA ASP A 10 17.82 2.34 -15.16
C ASP A 10 16.87 1.52 -16.05
N ILE A 11 15.88 2.18 -16.68
CA ILE A 11 14.97 1.52 -17.62
C ILE A 11 15.74 0.93 -18.81
N ALA A 12 16.70 1.67 -19.36
CA ALA A 12 17.53 1.18 -20.46
C ALA A 12 18.35 -0.06 -20.07
N GLN A 13 18.90 -0.09 -18.84
CA GLN A 13 19.62 -1.25 -18.32
C GLN A 13 18.72 -2.48 -18.15
N ILE A 14 17.52 -2.31 -17.58
CA ILE A 14 16.55 -3.39 -17.39
C ILE A 14 16.15 -3.99 -18.76
N ARG A 15 15.90 -3.12 -19.75
CA ARG A 15 15.55 -3.54 -21.11
C ARG A 15 16.70 -4.29 -21.79
N LYS A 16 17.95 -3.84 -21.59
CA LYS A 16 19.15 -4.52 -22.11
C LYS A 16 19.28 -5.95 -21.56
N ARG A 17 18.88 -6.18 -20.31
CA ARG A 17 18.87 -7.50 -19.67
C ARG A 17 17.67 -8.38 -20.07
N ARG A 18 16.72 -7.85 -20.85
CA ARG A 18 15.44 -8.50 -21.23
C ARG A 18 14.62 -8.98 -20.02
N THR A 19 14.76 -8.29 -18.89
CA THR A 19 14.01 -8.56 -17.65
C THR A 19 12.87 -7.57 -17.44
N ASP A 20 12.61 -6.68 -18.40
CA ASP A 20 11.53 -5.68 -18.37
C ASP A 20 10.14 -6.31 -18.22
N MET A 21 9.82 -7.33 -19.02
CA MET A 21 8.52 -8.00 -18.94
C MET A 21 8.34 -8.79 -17.62
N PRO A 22 9.30 -9.62 -17.16
CA PRO A 22 9.23 -10.24 -15.84
C PRO A 22 9.06 -9.25 -14.69
N VAL A 23 9.82 -8.15 -14.70
CA VAL A 23 9.73 -7.11 -13.65
C VAL A 23 8.37 -6.42 -13.67
N PHE A 24 7.84 -6.14 -14.86
CA PHE A 24 6.51 -5.55 -15.03
C PHE A 24 5.41 -6.49 -14.52
N LEU A 25 5.42 -7.76 -14.93
CA LEU A 25 4.44 -8.76 -14.49
C LEU A 25 4.51 -9.02 -12.99
N LEU A 26 5.72 -9.12 -12.43
CA LEU A 26 5.92 -9.26 -10.98
C LEU A 26 5.36 -8.04 -10.24
N SER A 27 5.60 -6.83 -10.76
CA SER A 27 5.07 -5.60 -10.18
C SER A 27 3.54 -5.54 -10.22
N ILE A 28 2.91 -5.99 -11.31
CA ILE A 28 1.45 -6.15 -11.39
C ILE A 28 0.97 -7.16 -10.37
N GLY A 29 1.59 -8.35 -10.30
CA GLY A 29 1.21 -9.40 -9.37
C GLY A 29 1.26 -8.94 -7.91
N ILE A 30 2.35 -8.26 -7.51
CA ILE A 30 2.50 -7.68 -6.18
C ILE A 30 1.40 -6.62 -5.93
N ARG A 31 1.10 -5.76 -6.89
CA ARG A 31 0.08 -4.72 -6.72
C ARG A 31 -1.33 -5.30 -6.60
N LEU A 32 -1.66 -6.32 -7.40
CA LEU A 32 -2.93 -7.04 -7.30
C LEU A 32 -3.07 -7.73 -5.95
N ALA A 33 -2.01 -8.39 -5.47
CA ALA A 33 -2.00 -9.02 -4.16
C ALA A 33 -2.17 -7.97 -3.04
N LYS A 34 -1.41 -6.86 -3.08
CA LYS A 34 -1.54 -5.76 -2.11
C LYS A 34 -2.96 -5.20 -2.07
N TYR A 35 -3.51 -4.84 -3.23
CA TYR A 35 -4.82 -4.18 -3.31
C TYR A 35 -5.96 -5.15 -3.00
N GLY A 36 -5.83 -6.42 -3.39
CA GLY A 36 -6.75 -7.48 -3.01
C GLY A 36 -6.77 -7.69 -1.50
N SER A 37 -5.62 -7.82 -0.86
CA SER A 37 -5.51 -7.95 0.60
C SER A 37 -6.07 -6.73 1.34
N LEU A 38 -5.78 -5.51 0.86
CA LEU A 38 -6.34 -4.28 1.43
C LEU A 38 -7.86 -4.21 1.27
N TYR A 39 -8.40 -4.65 0.15
CA TYR A 39 -9.85 -4.73 -0.06
C TYR A 39 -10.52 -5.70 0.92
N VAL A 40 -9.94 -6.89 1.10
CA VAL A 40 -10.43 -7.89 2.07
C VAL A 40 -10.33 -7.34 3.50
N LEU A 41 -9.23 -6.68 3.85
CA LEU A 41 -9.05 -6.07 5.18
C LEU A 41 -10.06 -4.94 5.42
N LEU A 42 -10.27 -4.07 4.43
CA LEU A 42 -11.28 -3.01 4.50
C LEU A 42 -12.67 -3.60 4.70
N PHE A 43 -13.02 -4.63 3.93
CA PHE A 43 -14.29 -5.33 4.09
C PHE A 43 -14.45 -5.90 5.50
N ALA A 44 -13.43 -6.60 6.02
CA ALA A 44 -13.45 -7.17 7.37
C ALA A 44 -13.62 -6.10 8.47
N LEU A 45 -13.10 -4.88 8.25
CA LEU A 45 -13.25 -3.77 9.18
C LEU A 45 -14.66 -3.13 9.08
N LEU A 46 -15.19 -3.01 7.86
CA LEU A 46 -16.47 -2.35 7.61
C LEU A 46 -17.69 -3.26 7.78
N GLN A 47 -17.54 -4.59 7.74
CA GLN A 47 -18.65 -5.51 7.94
C GLN A 47 -19.31 -5.33 9.32
N VAL A 48 -18.52 -4.99 10.35
CA VAL A 48 -19.00 -4.71 11.71
C VAL A 48 -19.86 -3.44 11.74
N HIS A 49 -19.72 -2.58 10.74
CA HIS A 49 -20.50 -1.35 10.54
C HIS A 49 -21.66 -1.54 9.55
N GLY A 50 -22.00 -2.79 9.18
CA GLY A 50 -23.13 -3.10 8.31
C GLY A 50 -22.83 -3.08 6.82
N TYR A 51 -21.56 -2.93 6.40
CA TYR A 51 -21.20 -3.02 4.98
C TYR A 51 -21.18 -4.49 4.52
N THR A 52 -21.66 -4.73 3.30
CA THR A 52 -21.61 -6.03 2.64
C THR A 52 -20.66 -5.98 1.45
N LEU A 53 -20.25 -7.14 0.93
CA LEU A 53 -19.43 -7.19 -0.29
C LEU A 53 -20.11 -6.53 -1.50
N GLY A 54 -21.45 -6.54 -1.54
CA GLY A 54 -22.22 -5.89 -2.61
C GLY A 54 -22.30 -4.36 -2.48
N SER A 55 -22.15 -3.83 -1.26
CA SER A 55 -22.18 -2.38 -1.03
C SER A 55 -20.79 -1.73 -1.08
N LEU A 56 -19.72 -2.52 -0.95
CA LEU A 56 -18.35 -2.04 -1.03
C LEU A 56 -17.85 -2.08 -2.48
N SER A 57 -17.44 -0.93 -3.01
CA SER A 57 -16.92 -0.83 -4.37
C SER A 57 -15.39 -1.01 -4.37
N ILE A 58 -14.91 -2.05 -5.05
CA ILE A 58 -13.47 -2.27 -5.28
C ILE A 58 -12.81 -1.06 -5.94
N TRP A 59 -13.51 -0.38 -6.85
CA TRP A 59 -13.01 0.82 -7.51
C TRP A 59 -12.83 1.99 -6.54
N LYS A 60 -13.78 2.19 -5.62
CA LYS A 60 -13.64 3.20 -4.57
C LYS A 60 -12.50 2.86 -3.62
N THR A 61 -12.27 1.59 -3.32
CA THR A 61 -11.10 1.15 -2.54
C THR A 61 -9.79 1.44 -3.26
N ILE A 62 -9.67 1.12 -4.55
CA ILE A 62 -8.47 1.42 -5.36
C ILE A 62 -8.19 2.92 -5.38
N LEU A 63 -9.22 3.74 -5.56
CA LEU A 63 -9.09 5.19 -5.52
C LEU A 63 -8.70 5.69 -4.13
N GLY A 64 -9.29 5.16 -3.06
CA GLY A 64 -8.91 5.47 -1.68
C GLY A 64 -7.44 5.16 -1.40
N ILE A 65 -6.96 3.97 -1.81
CA ILE A 65 -5.54 3.60 -1.71
C ILE A 65 -4.69 4.58 -2.51
N THR A 66 -5.07 4.88 -3.75
CA THR A 66 -4.31 5.78 -4.62
C THR A 66 -4.19 7.18 -4.01
N GLY A 67 -5.29 7.74 -3.49
CA GLY A 67 -5.30 9.05 -2.85
C GLY A 67 -4.44 9.09 -1.59
N ALA A 68 -4.44 8.02 -0.80
CA ALA A 68 -3.57 7.89 0.36
C ALA A 68 -2.08 7.76 -0.04
N GLU A 69 -1.76 6.94 -1.05
CA GLU A 69 -0.39 6.78 -1.55
C GLU A 69 0.15 8.07 -2.17
N MET A 70 -0.71 8.89 -2.78
CA MET A 70 -0.33 10.20 -3.33
C MET A 70 0.17 11.17 -2.27
N THR A 71 -0.21 11.00 -0.99
CA THR A 71 0.36 11.83 0.09
C THR A 71 1.84 11.55 0.31
N GLY A 72 2.36 10.41 -0.16
CA GLY A 72 3.78 10.09 -0.17
C GLY A 72 4.62 11.03 -1.06
N TYR A 73 4.00 11.77 -1.98
CA TYR A 73 4.66 12.81 -2.78
C TYR A 73 4.70 14.17 -2.08
N LEU A 74 3.95 14.36 -1.01
CA LEU A 74 3.96 15.61 -0.26
C LEU A 74 5.27 15.76 0.53
N PRO A 75 5.79 16.99 0.67
CA PRO A 75 6.99 17.27 1.48
C PRO A 75 6.73 17.14 2.99
N ILE A 76 5.47 16.96 3.39
CA ILE A 76 5.05 16.75 4.77
C ILE A 76 4.76 15.27 4.94
N LYS A 77 5.49 14.62 5.85
CA LYS A 77 5.27 13.20 6.20
C LYS A 77 5.28 13.06 7.70
N GLY A 78 4.26 12.41 8.26
CA GLY A 78 4.34 11.93 9.63
C GLY A 78 5.30 10.76 9.75
N LEU A 79 5.68 10.40 10.99
CA LEU A 79 6.44 9.19 11.26
C LEU A 79 5.72 7.99 10.65
N GLY A 80 6.41 7.16 9.86
CA GLY A 80 5.79 6.01 9.18
C GLY A 80 4.63 6.37 8.23
N GLY A 81 4.49 7.64 7.82
CA GLY A 81 3.37 8.12 7.02
C GLY A 81 2.08 8.38 7.80
N PHE A 82 2.06 8.14 9.12
CA PHE A 82 0.89 8.37 9.98
C PHE A 82 0.43 9.83 9.95
N GLY A 83 -0.87 10.04 10.11
CA GLY A 83 -1.56 11.31 9.94
C GLY A 83 -1.76 11.68 8.48
N THR A 84 -0.68 11.76 7.69
CA THR A 84 -0.74 12.15 6.28
C THR A 84 -1.43 11.13 5.40
N TRP A 85 -1.10 9.85 5.55
CA TRP A 85 -1.69 8.77 4.75
C TRP A 85 -3.17 8.60 5.10
N GLU A 86 -3.52 8.60 6.40
CA GLU A 86 -4.89 8.49 6.88
C GLU A 86 -5.75 9.67 6.46
N SER A 87 -5.18 10.89 6.43
CA SER A 87 -5.88 12.06 5.93
C SER A 87 -6.16 11.96 4.43
N GLY A 88 -5.18 11.49 3.65
CA GLY A 88 -5.36 11.26 2.20
C GLY A 88 -6.43 10.19 1.92
N TRP A 89 -6.40 9.10 2.69
CA TRP A 89 -7.41 8.05 2.66
C TRP A 89 -8.81 8.59 2.96
N ALA A 90 -8.97 9.23 4.13
CA ALA A 90 -10.25 9.70 4.60
C ALA A 90 -10.82 10.77 3.67
N LEU A 91 -10.00 11.75 3.25
CA LEU A 91 -10.42 12.78 2.29
C LEU A 91 -10.91 12.16 0.98
N THR A 92 -10.18 11.19 0.44
CA THR A 92 -10.55 10.54 -0.81
C THR A 92 -11.88 9.80 -0.68
N LEU A 93 -12.09 9.06 0.40
CA LEU A 93 -13.36 8.35 0.61
C LEU A 93 -14.53 9.31 0.84
N ILE A 94 -14.33 10.41 1.56
CA ILE A 94 -15.35 11.46 1.73
C ILE A 94 -15.76 12.03 0.37
N LEU A 95 -14.78 12.35 -0.49
CA LEU A 95 -15.05 12.83 -1.86
C LEU A 95 -15.78 11.79 -2.73
N LEU A 96 -15.60 10.50 -2.44
CA LEU A 96 -16.31 9.39 -3.10
C LEU A 96 -17.69 9.06 -2.47
N GLY A 97 -18.14 9.90 -1.53
CA GLY A 97 -19.47 9.85 -0.92
C GLY A 97 -19.59 8.93 0.29
N PHE A 98 -18.48 8.53 0.92
CA PHE A 98 -18.54 7.84 2.20
C PHE A 98 -18.81 8.82 3.34
N GLU A 99 -19.51 8.34 4.37
CA GLU A 99 -19.65 9.09 5.62
C GLU A 99 -18.27 9.35 6.25
N SER A 100 -18.03 10.58 6.71
CA SER A 100 -16.74 10.99 7.29
C SER A 100 -16.28 10.09 8.44
N ARG A 101 -17.21 9.63 9.30
CA ARG A 101 -16.90 8.71 10.40
C ARG A 101 -16.34 7.39 9.88
N ILE A 102 -16.96 6.81 8.84
CA ILE A 102 -16.52 5.57 8.23
C ILE A 102 -15.19 5.76 7.50
N ALA A 103 -15.02 6.88 6.79
CA ALA A 103 -13.77 7.21 6.10
C ALA A 103 -12.58 7.30 7.07
N VAL A 104 -12.76 7.91 8.23
CA VAL A 104 -11.72 8.01 9.27
C VAL A 104 -11.48 6.67 9.97
N ILE A 105 -12.53 5.96 10.39
CA ILE A 105 -12.35 4.66 11.07
C ILE A 105 -11.67 3.65 10.14
N SER A 106 -12.04 3.65 8.85
CA SER A 106 -11.46 2.75 7.87
C SER A 106 -9.98 3.01 7.56
N SER A 107 -9.45 4.20 7.86
CA SER A 107 -8.01 4.45 7.71
C SER A 107 -7.17 3.60 8.65
N GLY A 108 -7.79 2.97 9.66
CA GLY A 108 -7.16 2.00 10.56
C GLY A 108 -6.53 0.80 9.85
N ILE A 109 -6.89 0.52 8.58
CA ILE A 109 -6.18 -0.46 7.77
C ILE A 109 -4.69 -0.16 7.66
N HIS A 110 -4.29 1.13 7.68
CA HIS A 110 -2.89 1.56 7.63
C HIS A 110 -2.10 1.10 8.85
N LEU A 111 -2.68 1.23 10.04
CA LEU A 111 -2.06 0.76 11.28
C LEU A 111 -1.84 -0.75 11.25
N VAL A 112 -2.87 -1.49 10.80
CA VAL A 112 -2.80 -2.96 10.72
C VAL A 112 -1.73 -3.40 9.72
N THR A 113 -1.67 -2.78 8.54
CA THR A 113 -0.64 -3.12 7.55
C THR A 113 0.75 -2.74 8.00
N ASN A 114 0.95 -1.56 8.60
CA ASN A 114 2.25 -1.15 9.11
C ASN A 114 2.74 -2.08 10.21
N LEU A 115 1.86 -2.46 11.14
CA LEU A 115 2.24 -3.40 12.20
C LEU A 115 2.64 -4.76 11.62
N PHE A 116 1.87 -5.28 10.67
CA PHE A 116 2.19 -6.54 9.99
C PHE A 116 3.55 -6.45 9.26
N GLU A 117 3.78 -5.39 8.49
CA GLU A 117 5.00 -5.17 7.72
C GLU A 117 6.23 -5.01 8.64
N TYR A 118 6.10 -4.27 9.74
CA TYR A 118 7.20 -4.08 10.70
C TYR A 118 7.51 -5.36 11.48
N ILE A 119 6.50 -6.13 11.89
CA ILE A 119 6.71 -7.43 12.53
C ILE A 119 7.42 -8.37 11.54
N LEU A 120 6.92 -8.47 10.31
CA LEU A 120 7.51 -9.33 9.30
C LEU A 120 8.96 -8.93 8.97
N GLY A 121 9.22 -7.63 8.83
CA GLY A 121 10.55 -7.09 8.61
C GLY A 121 11.51 -7.38 9.76
N LEU A 122 11.07 -7.17 11.00
CA LEU A 122 11.86 -7.49 12.20
C LEU A 122 12.18 -8.99 12.28
N LEU A 123 11.17 -9.85 12.11
CA LEU A 123 11.36 -11.30 12.11
C LEU A 123 12.32 -11.76 11.00
N SER A 124 12.23 -11.16 9.81
CA SER A 124 13.14 -11.46 8.70
C SER A 124 14.58 -11.09 9.02
N ILE A 125 14.80 -9.90 9.62
CA ILE A 125 16.14 -9.47 10.06
C ILE A 125 16.68 -10.40 11.14
N LEU A 126 15.87 -10.72 12.14
CA LEU A 126 16.27 -11.65 13.22
C LEU A 126 16.62 -13.02 12.65
N PHE A 127 15.79 -13.55 11.74
CA PHE A 127 16.05 -14.82 11.08
C PHE A 127 17.38 -14.81 10.33
N LEU A 128 17.65 -13.77 9.53
CA LEU A 128 18.90 -13.64 8.79
C LEU A 128 20.13 -13.39 9.69
N ALA A 129 19.94 -12.74 10.84
CA ALA A 129 21.00 -12.46 11.81
C ALA A 129 21.39 -13.68 12.65
N LEU A 130 20.53 -14.70 12.72
CA LEU A 130 20.88 -15.95 13.39
C LEU A 130 22.00 -16.65 12.61
N PRO A 131 23.10 -17.06 13.26
CA PRO A 131 24.12 -17.85 12.62
C PRO A 131 23.54 -19.23 12.32
N PHE A 132 23.05 -19.42 11.09
CA PHE A 132 22.77 -20.77 10.59
C PHE A 132 24.11 -21.49 10.47
N SER A 133 24.46 -22.22 11.52
CA SER A 133 25.57 -23.16 11.50
C SER A 133 25.29 -24.15 10.37
N LYS A 134 26.05 -24.06 9.28
CA LYS A 134 26.09 -25.09 8.26
C LYS A 134 26.61 -26.36 8.95
N LYS A 135 25.71 -27.29 9.23
CA LYS A 135 26.10 -28.70 9.46
C LYS A 135 26.66 -29.28 8.17
#